data_AF-A0A524I1P1-F1
#
_entry.id   AF-A0A524I1P1-F1
#
_cell.length_a   1.000
_cell.length_b   1.000
_cell.length_c   1.000
_cell.angle_alpha   90.00
_cell.angle_beta   90.00
_cell.angle_gamma   90.00
#
_symmetry.space_group_name_H-M   'P 1'
#
loop_
_entity.id
_entity.type
_entity.pdbx_description
1 polymer ?
#
loop_
_entity_poly.entity_id
_entity_poly.type
_entity_poly.pdbx_seq_one_letter_code
_entity_poly.pdbx_strand_id
1 'polypeptide(L)'
;MGYSICMSENTQAEGGFRGDAEAIWRAAIAAVEPERLIRESVVREDNLVRIKGMTFDLAGFEKIFLVAFGKAAGAMSGALAEILGERLTSGLVVV
;
A
#
# COMPACT_ATOMS: atom_id res chain seq x y z
N MET A 1 -32.10 22.08 -48.63
CA MET A 1 -32.13 20.66 -48.24
C MET A 1 -30.68 20.19 -48.13
N GLY A 2 -30.03 20.03 -46.97
CA GLY A 2 -30.47 19.48 -45.68
C GLY A 2 -30.08 18.00 -45.62
N TYR A 3 -29.19 17.47 -44.78
CA TYR A 3 -28.29 17.97 -43.73
C TYR A 3 -27.03 17.06 -43.69
N SER A 4 -25.91 17.64 -43.24
CA SER A 4 -24.72 16.91 -42.80
C SER A 4 -24.99 16.34 -41.39
N ILE A 5 -24.83 15.02 -41.21
CA ILE A 5 -24.83 14.40 -39.88
C ILE A 5 -23.38 14.16 -39.51
N CYS A 6 -22.83 15.14 -38.79
CA CYS A 6 -21.70 14.94 -37.92
C CYS A 6 -22.25 14.35 -36.63
N MET A 7 -22.10 13.05 -36.42
CA MET A 7 -22.27 12.45 -35.10
C MET A 7 -21.00 11.69 -34.77
N SER A 8 -20.18 12.37 -33.97
CA SER A 8 -19.10 11.80 -33.20
C SER A 8 -19.66 10.70 -32.29
N GLU A 9 -19.33 9.46 -32.59
CA GLU A 9 -19.46 8.37 -31.64
C GLU A 9 -18.41 8.57 -30.55
N ASN A 10 -18.78 9.29 -29.50
CA ASN A 10 -18.02 9.32 -28.26
C ASN A 10 -19.00 9.22 -27.09
N THR A 11 -19.63 8.05 -26.97
CA THR A 11 -20.30 7.66 -25.72
C THR A 11 -19.22 7.16 -24.77
N GLN A 12 -18.54 8.11 -24.10
CA GLN A 12 -17.96 7.82 -22.80
C GLN A 12 -19.15 7.68 -21.86
N ALA A 13 -19.42 6.45 -21.41
CA ALA A 13 -20.46 6.20 -20.44
C ALA A 13 -20.07 6.88 -19.12
N GLU A 14 -20.63 8.05 -18.84
CA GLU A 14 -20.57 8.65 -17.51
C GLU A 14 -21.20 7.65 -16.52
N GLY A 15 -20.42 7.19 -15.56
CA GLY A 15 -20.88 6.24 -14.56
C GLY A 15 -22.07 6.83 -13.82
N GLY A 16 -23.23 6.18 -13.88
CA GLY A 16 -24.34 6.55 -13.00
C GLY A 16 -23.96 6.36 -11.52
N PHE A 17 -24.73 6.92 -10.58
CA PHE A 17 -24.45 6.89 -9.13
C PHE A 17 -23.94 5.55 -8.56
N ARG A 18 -24.38 4.40 -9.08
CA ARG A 18 -23.88 3.08 -8.69
C ARG A 18 -22.43 2.85 -9.11
N GLY A 19 -22.07 3.23 -10.34
CA GLY A 19 -20.72 3.12 -10.88
C GLY A 19 -19.75 4.02 -10.12
N ASP A 20 -20.14 5.26 -9.84
CA ASP A 20 -19.33 6.18 -9.04
C ASP A 20 -19.13 5.66 -7.61
N ALA A 21 -20.18 5.15 -6.97
CA ALA A 21 -20.08 4.57 -5.63
C ALA A 21 -19.14 3.34 -5.60
N GLU A 22 -19.20 2.48 -6.61
CA GLU A 22 -18.29 1.34 -6.74
C GLU A 22 -16.85 1.78 -6.96
N ALA A 23 -16.62 2.78 -7.82
CA ALA A 23 -15.28 3.32 -8.07
C ALA A 23 -14.68 3.92 -6.79
N ILE A 24 -15.45 4.72 -6.04
CA ILE A 24 -15.03 5.29 -4.76
C ILE A 24 -14.70 4.19 -3.75
N TRP A 25 -15.56 3.18 -3.61
CA TRP A 25 -15.30 2.04 -2.72
C TRP A 25 -13.98 1.36 -3.09
N ARG A 26 -13.81 0.97 -4.35
CA ARG A 26 -12.62 0.24 -4.80
C ARG A 26 -11.36 1.05 -4.59
N ALA A 27 -11.41 2.35 -4.89
CA ALA A 27 -10.30 3.27 -4.63
C ALA A 27 -9.97 3.34 -3.12
N ALA A 28 -10.99 3.41 -2.26
CA ALA A 28 -10.79 3.45 -0.81
C ALA A 28 -10.12 2.17 -0.28
N ILE A 29 -10.56 0.99 -0.72
CA ILE A 29 -9.95 -0.28 -0.33
C ILE A 29 -8.50 -0.38 -0.85
N ALA A 30 -8.27 -0.03 -2.11
CA ALA A 30 -6.93 -0.07 -2.70
C ALA A 30 -5.95 0.91 -2.01
N ALA A 31 -6.45 2.06 -1.55
CA ALA A 31 -5.65 3.03 -0.82
C ALA A 31 -5.20 2.55 0.57
N VAL A 32 -5.93 1.60 1.18
CA VAL A 32 -5.64 1.07 2.51
C VAL A 32 -5.09 -0.36 2.48
N GLU A 33 -4.64 -0.83 1.31
CA GLU A 33 -4.01 -2.15 1.17
C GLU A 33 -2.77 -2.24 2.08
N PRO A 34 -2.73 -3.17 3.05
CA PRO A 34 -1.66 -3.26 4.05
C PRO A 34 -0.23 -3.25 3.50
N GLU A 35 0.04 -4.04 2.46
CA GLU A 35 1.38 -4.14 1.89
C GLU A 35 1.83 -2.80 1.29
N ARG A 36 0.92 -2.17 0.54
CA ARG A 36 1.15 -0.86 -0.07
C ARG A 36 1.46 0.19 1.00
N LEU A 37 0.66 0.24 2.07
CA LEU A 37 0.87 1.18 3.17
C LEU A 37 2.26 1.02 3.82
N ILE A 38 2.73 -0.22 3.98
CA ILE A 38 4.07 -0.48 4.52
C ILE A 38 5.15 -0.03 3.54
N ARG A 39 5.06 -0.38 2.26
CA ARG A 39 6.07 0.02 1.24
C ARG A 39 6.13 1.53 1.01
N GLU A 40 5.01 2.23 1.16
CA GLU A 40 4.97 3.70 1.09
C GLU A 40 5.52 4.39 2.35
N SER A 41 5.39 3.75 3.52
CA SER A 41 5.78 4.35 4.80
C SER A 41 7.17 3.97 5.30
N VAL A 42 7.73 2.86 4.79
CA VAL A 42 9.02 2.31 5.18
C VAL A 42 9.90 2.15 3.94
N VAL A 43 10.98 2.92 3.89
CA VAL A 43 11.97 2.84 2.82
C VAL A 43 13.25 2.30 3.41
N ARG A 44 13.87 1.32 2.75
CA ARG A 44 15.17 0.78 3.14
C ARG A 44 16.19 0.98 2.03
N GLU A 45 17.35 1.50 2.43
CA GLU A 45 18.55 1.64 1.61
C GLU A 45 19.71 1.01 2.39
N ASP A 46 20.12 -0.19 1.98
CA ASP A 46 21.13 -1.01 2.66
C ASP A 46 20.83 -1.28 4.14
N ASN A 47 21.49 -0.57 5.05
CA ASN A 47 21.27 -0.66 6.50
C ASN A 47 20.41 0.49 7.03
N LEU A 48 20.12 1.51 6.22
CA LEU A 48 19.30 2.63 6.64
C LEU A 48 17.83 2.31 6.37
N VAL A 49 17.02 2.34 7.43
CA VAL A 49 15.56 2.23 7.35
C VAL A 49 14.96 3.56 7.74
N ARG A 50 14.14 4.12 6.86
CA ARG A 50 13.43 5.37 7.06
C ARG A 50 11.94 5.12 7.25
N ILE A 51 11.41 5.59 8.38
CA ILE A 51 10.00 5.44 8.78
C ILE A 51 9.48 6.80 9.20
N LYS A 52 8.48 7.33 8.49
CA LYS A 52 7.82 8.62 8.81
C LYS A 52 8.80 9.77 9.14
N GLY A 53 9.90 9.87 8.41
CA GLY A 53 10.91 10.92 8.58
C GLY A 53 11.99 10.64 9.64
N MET A 54 11.90 9.52 10.36
CA MET A 54 12.99 9.03 11.22
C MET A 54 13.85 8.05 10.44
N THR A 55 15.16 8.08 10.64
CA THR A 55 16.12 7.17 10.02
C THR A 55 16.82 6.34 11.09
N PHE A 56 16.88 5.04 10.87
CA PHE A 56 17.54 4.07 11.75
C PHE A 56 18.63 3.36 10.97
N ASP A 57 19.84 3.31 11.52
CA ASP A 57 20.90 2.44 10.99
C ASP A 57 20.80 1.07 11.65
N LEU A 58 20.38 0.07 10.88
CA LEU A 58 20.27 -1.31 11.32
C LEU A 58 21.62 -1.87 11.77
N ALA A 59 22.76 -1.43 11.21
CA ALA A 59 24.08 -1.91 11.62
C ALA A 59 24.43 -1.61 13.08
N GLY A 60 23.81 -0.58 13.68
CA GLY A 60 23.97 -0.26 15.09
C GLY A 60 23.27 -1.23 16.05
N PHE A 61 22.44 -2.14 15.55
CA PHE A 61 21.69 -3.10 16.37
C PHE A 61 22.20 -4.53 16.14
N GLU A 62 22.51 -5.21 17.26
CA GLU A 62 22.87 -6.63 17.23
C GLU A 62 21.68 -7.50 16.79
N LYS A 63 20.48 -7.17 17.26
CA LYS A 63 19.25 -7.93 16.99
C LYS A 63 18.10 -6.99 16.68
N ILE A 64 17.27 -7.37 15.72
CA ILE A 64 16.08 -6.64 15.30
C ILE A 64 14.90 -7.59 15.37
N PHE A 65 13.86 -7.17 16.08
CA PHE A 65 12.66 -7.98 16.27
C PHE A 65 11.45 -7.27 15.68
N LEU A 66 10.52 -8.05 15.12
CA LEU A 66 9.24 -7.55 14.62
C LEU A 66 8.12 -8.03 15.55
N VAL A 67 7.36 -7.11 16.11
CA VAL A 67 6.17 -7.43 16.93
C VAL A 67 4.96 -6.74 16.31
N ALA A 68 3.93 -7.51 16.00
CA ALA A 68 2.71 -7.00 15.40
C ALA A 68 1.47 -7.65 16.01
N PHE A 69 0.40 -6.87 16.19
CA PHE A 69 -0.87 -7.34 16.70
C PHE A 69 -2.04 -6.55 16.09
N GLY A 70 -3.18 -7.21 15.91
CA GLY A 70 -4.40 -6.60 15.38
C GLY A 70 -4.83 -7.15 14.02
N LYS A 71 -5.98 -6.70 13.52
CA LYS A 71 -6.68 -7.29 12.36
C LYS A 71 -5.82 -7.39 11.09
N ALA A 72 -4.98 -6.39 10.84
CA ALA A 72 -4.11 -6.34 9.66
C ALA A 72 -2.68 -6.80 9.95
N ALA A 73 -2.39 -7.28 11.17
CA ALA A 73 -1.03 -7.59 11.60
C ALA A 73 -0.35 -8.63 10.71
N GLY A 74 -1.08 -9.68 10.31
CA GLY A 74 -0.58 -10.68 9.37
C GLY A 74 -0.06 -10.06 8.08
N ALA A 75 -0.92 -9.33 7.37
CA ALA A 75 -0.56 -8.71 6.09
C ALA A 75 0.52 -7.62 6.24
N MET A 76 0.43 -6.74 7.24
CA MET A 76 1.42 -5.67 7.44
C MET A 76 2.79 -6.21 7.87
N SER A 77 2.82 -7.26 8.70
CA SER A 77 4.06 -7.85 9.20
C SER A 77 4.86 -8.53 8.09
N GLY A 78 4.21 -9.21 7.15
CA GLY A 78 4.88 -9.84 6.00
C GLY A 78 5.64 -8.81 5.17
N ALA A 79 4.98 -7.71 4.80
CA ALA A 79 5.60 -6.63 4.03
C ALA A 79 6.81 -6.00 4.76
N LEU A 80 6.69 -5.78 6.08
CA LEU A 80 7.79 -5.21 6.86
C LEU A 80 8.94 -6.21 7.06
N ALA A 81 8.62 -7.50 7.22
CA ALA A 81 9.63 -8.55 7.33
C ALA A 81 10.45 -8.67 6.04
N GLU A 82 9.82 -8.58 4.87
CA GLU A 82 10.53 -8.54 3.59
C GLU A 82 11.47 -7.34 3.48
N ILE A 83 11.01 -6.15 3.90
CA ILE A 83 11.86 -4.95 3.92
C ILE A 83 13.06 -5.14 4.87
N LEU A 84 12.86 -5.72 6.04
CA LEU A 84 13.94 -5.96 7.02
C LEU A 84 14.85 -7.14 6.63
N GLY A 85 14.39 -8.04 5.76
CA GLY A 85 15.19 -9.11 5.17
C GLY A 85 16.04 -9.87 6.19
N GLU A 86 17.29 -10.15 5.83
CA GLU A 86 18.24 -10.89 6.68
C GLU A 86 18.59 -10.20 8.01
N ARG A 87 18.28 -8.90 8.16
CA ARG A 87 18.52 -8.19 9.42
C ARG A 87 17.46 -8.49 10.46
N LEU A 88 16.28 -9.00 10.07
CA LEU A 88 15.24 -9.42 11.01
C LEU A 88 15.67 -10.71 11.74
N THR A 89 15.87 -10.61 13.05
CA THR A 89 16.28 -11.74 13.89
C THR A 89 15.13 -12.72 14.13
N SER A 90 13.95 -12.20 14.49
CA SER A 90 12.74 -12.99 14.72
C SER A 90 11.52 -12.08 14.81
N GLY A 91 10.32 -12.66 14.77
CA GLY A 91 9.10 -11.89 14.95
C GLY A 91 7.98 -12.66 15.63
N LEU A 92 7.08 -11.90 16.25
CA LEU A 92 5.84 -12.38 16.87
C LEU A 92 4.66 -11.60 16.28
N VAL A 93 3.71 -12.33 15.71
CA VAL A 93 2.50 -11.76 15.11
C VAL A 93 1.28 -12.41 15.77
N VAL A 94 0.41 -11.58 16.33
CA VAL A 94 -0.87 -12.00 16.92
C VAL A 94 -2.01 -11.53 16.00
N VAL A 95 -2.66 -12.48 15.34
CA VAL A 95 -3.76 -12.26 14.39
C VAL A 95 -5.09 -12.75 14.95
#